data_AF-A0A7K3WHV2-F1
#
_entry.id   AF-A0A7K3WHV2-F1
#
_cell.length_a   1.000
_cell.length_b   1.000
_cell.length_c   1.000
_cell.angle_alpha   90.00
_cell.angle_beta   90.00
_cell.angle_gamma   90.00
#
_symmetry.space_group_name_H-M   'P 1'
#
loop_
_entity.id
_entity.type
_entity.pdbx_description
1 polymer ?
#
loop_
_entity_poly.entity_id
_entity_poly.type
_entity_poly.pdbx_seq_one_letter_code
_entity_poly.pdbx_strand_id
1 'polypeptide(L)'
;MRPDARAWFEHRTTTATSMAEIDVEALLLAKRRGGHRVSVVLPARNEEATVGTLVADLADRWVHGTPLVDELLVIDSDSTDRTAEVARAAGADVVATVDVLPGHGNRPGKGEALWKSLAATSGDIVVFLDSDLLGEVGHYVPGLLTPLLLDPRVDYVKGCYTRPLHVDGVARPAGGGRVTELTARPLLNALWPELAGFVQPLGGEYAGRRSVLEQVPFVSGYGVEIGLLVDLLQECGLAGLAQVDLGVRRHSHQTDEALGRMAGQIVSTVLARAERGRTGRRRLDPGGLLTQFSNDGTGFIPVSHAVSVDERPPMIAVAEYAVARGEVVEQA
;
A
#
# COMPACT_ATOMS: atom_id res chain seq x y z
N MET A 1 7.05 -23.75 -3.45
CA MET A 1 6.15 -22.85 -4.20
C MET A 1 5.38 -23.69 -5.21
N ARG A 2 4.06 -23.46 -5.35
CA ARG A 2 3.20 -24.09 -6.36
C ARG A 2 3.71 -23.73 -7.78
N PRO A 3 3.56 -24.59 -8.81
CA PRO A 3 4.17 -24.34 -10.13
C PRO A 3 3.74 -23.03 -10.80
N ASP A 4 2.48 -22.64 -10.66
CA ASP A 4 1.93 -21.39 -11.19
C ASP A 4 2.43 -20.14 -10.44
N ALA A 5 2.53 -20.18 -9.11
CA ALA A 5 3.15 -19.10 -8.33
C ALA A 5 4.64 -18.94 -8.68
N ARG A 6 5.34 -20.04 -9.00
CA ARG A 6 6.72 -19.99 -9.50
C ARG A 6 6.79 -19.37 -10.90
N ALA A 7 5.94 -19.83 -11.82
CA ALA A 7 5.89 -19.28 -13.17
C ALA A 7 5.54 -17.79 -13.15
N TRP A 8 4.58 -17.38 -12.30
CA TRP A 8 4.28 -15.98 -12.06
C TRP A 8 5.51 -15.23 -11.56
N PHE A 9 6.18 -15.72 -10.52
CA PHE A 9 7.36 -15.07 -9.96
C PHE A 9 8.45 -14.81 -11.01
N GLU A 10 8.71 -15.78 -11.89
CA GLU A 10 9.71 -15.69 -12.96
C GLU A 10 9.32 -14.68 -14.06
N HIS A 11 8.04 -14.49 -14.35
CA HIS A 11 7.56 -13.65 -15.47
C HIS A 11 6.99 -12.30 -15.03
N ARG A 12 6.68 -12.14 -13.74
CA ARG A 12 6.02 -10.97 -13.17
C ARG A 12 6.84 -10.31 -12.06
N THR A 13 8.10 -10.69 -11.91
CA THR A 13 9.08 -9.97 -11.09
C THR A 13 10.07 -9.25 -12.00
N THR A 14 10.11 -7.92 -11.91
CA THR A 14 11.15 -7.09 -12.52
C THR A 14 12.10 -6.55 -11.46
N THR A 15 13.15 -5.86 -11.89
CA THR A 15 14.14 -5.26 -10.99
C THR A 15 14.36 -3.80 -11.39
N ALA A 16 14.42 -2.93 -10.38
CA ALA A 16 14.81 -1.54 -10.50
C ALA A 16 15.46 -1.15 -9.16
N THR A 17 16.69 -1.57 -8.91
CA THR A 17 17.38 -1.31 -7.63
C THR A 17 18.08 0.04 -7.58
N SER A 18 18.19 0.72 -8.73
CA SER A 18 18.81 2.04 -8.85
C SER A 18 18.33 2.77 -10.11
N MET A 19 18.63 4.06 -10.19
CA MET A 19 18.36 4.87 -11.39
C MET A 19 19.05 4.37 -12.66
N ALA A 20 20.18 3.65 -12.53
CA ALA A 20 20.92 3.14 -13.68
C ALA A 20 20.20 2.00 -14.42
N GLU A 21 19.22 1.36 -13.77
CA GLU A 21 18.43 0.26 -14.33
C GLU A 21 17.14 0.74 -15.00
N ILE A 22 16.86 2.05 -14.97
CA ILE A 22 15.61 2.63 -15.46
C ILE A 22 15.84 3.37 -16.77
N ASP A 23 15.13 2.94 -17.80
CA ASP A 23 14.99 3.69 -19.05
C ASP A 23 13.87 4.74 -18.93
N VAL A 24 14.22 5.90 -18.41
CA VAL A 24 13.28 7.01 -18.18
C VAL A 24 12.65 7.50 -19.49
N GLU A 25 13.40 7.52 -20.59
CA GLU A 25 12.89 7.98 -21.88
C GLU A 25 11.82 7.03 -22.44
N ALA A 26 12.05 5.72 -22.34
CA ALA A 26 11.06 4.71 -22.72
C ALA A 26 9.78 4.84 -21.87
N LEU A 27 9.91 5.06 -20.56
CA LEU A 27 8.74 5.26 -19.68
C LEU A 27 7.94 6.51 -20.05
N LEU A 28 8.61 7.64 -20.30
CA LEU A 28 7.94 8.86 -20.74
C LEU A 28 7.24 8.68 -22.10
N LEU A 29 7.88 7.95 -23.02
CA LEU A 29 7.29 7.65 -24.32
C LEU A 29 6.05 6.76 -24.17
N ALA A 30 6.12 5.73 -23.32
CA ALA A 30 4.99 4.86 -23.02
C ALA A 30 3.84 5.61 -22.34
N LYS A 31 4.13 6.44 -21.33
CA LYS A 31 3.16 7.33 -20.67
C LYS A 31 2.44 8.22 -21.70
N ARG A 32 3.19 8.91 -22.56
CA ARG A 32 2.62 9.79 -23.60
C ARG A 32 1.81 9.03 -24.64
N ARG A 33 2.27 7.86 -25.09
CA ARG A 33 1.55 7.02 -26.07
C ARG A 33 0.23 6.49 -25.53
N GLY A 34 0.20 6.10 -24.25
CA GLY A 34 -1.01 5.63 -23.58
C GLY A 34 -1.93 6.76 -23.09
N GLY A 35 -1.48 8.02 -23.11
CA GLY A 35 -2.22 9.14 -22.55
C GLY A 35 -2.37 9.07 -21.03
N HIS A 36 -1.48 8.35 -20.34
CA HIS A 36 -1.57 8.10 -18.91
C HIS A 36 -1.18 9.34 -18.10
N ARG A 37 -1.95 9.60 -17.04
CA ARG A 37 -1.67 10.54 -15.95
C ARG A 37 -1.37 9.76 -14.66
N VAL A 38 -0.31 10.15 -13.98
CA VAL A 38 0.19 9.47 -12.79
C VAL A 38 -0.03 10.34 -11.56
N SER A 39 -0.73 9.81 -10.57
CA SER A 39 -0.83 10.41 -9.25
C SER A 39 0.05 9.63 -8.26
N VAL A 40 0.98 10.31 -7.60
CA VAL A 40 1.73 9.76 -6.47
C VAL A 40 1.08 10.23 -5.17
N VAL A 41 0.78 9.28 -4.30
CA VAL A 41 0.10 9.50 -3.02
C VAL A 41 0.99 9.04 -1.88
N LEU A 42 1.18 9.93 -0.90
CA LEU A 42 1.90 9.67 0.34
C LEU A 42 0.92 9.78 1.51
N PRO A 43 0.40 8.66 2.06
CA PRO A 43 -0.34 8.72 3.31
C PRO A 43 0.62 9.07 4.46
N ALA A 44 0.33 10.14 5.20
CA ALA A 44 1.20 10.64 6.26
C ALA A 44 0.45 10.79 7.58
N ARG A 45 1.13 10.47 8.69
CA ARG A 45 0.66 10.73 10.05
C ARG A 45 1.85 10.92 11.00
N ASN A 46 2.11 12.16 11.39
CA ASN A 46 3.24 12.53 12.25
C ASN A 46 4.62 12.14 11.65
N GLU A 47 4.87 12.58 10.43
CA GLU A 47 6.05 12.26 9.61
C GLU A 47 6.84 13.53 9.26
N GLU A 48 6.82 14.55 10.13
CA GLU A 48 7.51 15.83 9.87
C GLU A 48 9.03 15.68 9.64
N ALA A 49 9.62 14.60 10.16
CA ALA A 49 11.06 14.31 10.06
C ALA A 49 11.48 13.75 8.70
N THR A 50 10.54 13.23 7.91
CA THR A 50 10.82 12.40 6.72
C THR A 50 10.10 12.93 5.48
N VAL A 51 8.83 13.30 5.61
CA VAL A 51 7.96 13.61 4.45
C VAL A 51 8.49 14.77 3.61
N GLY A 52 9.07 15.80 4.24
CA GLY A 52 9.56 16.99 3.52
C GLY A 52 10.72 16.65 2.57
N THR A 53 11.68 15.85 3.02
CA THR A 53 12.81 15.41 2.18
C THR A 53 12.34 14.52 1.04
N LEU A 54 11.45 13.58 1.32
CA LEU A 54 10.90 12.68 0.30
C LEU A 54 10.10 13.45 -0.76
N VAL A 55 9.22 14.36 -0.34
CA VAL A 55 8.42 15.18 -1.27
C VAL A 55 9.31 16.04 -2.15
N ALA A 56 10.33 16.70 -1.59
CA ALA A 56 11.24 17.55 -2.36
C ALA A 56 11.97 16.74 -3.45
N ASP A 57 12.50 15.56 -3.10
CA ASP A 57 13.19 14.69 -4.08
C ASP A 57 12.24 14.22 -5.20
N LEU A 58 11.01 13.82 -4.86
CA LEU A 58 10.01 13.39 -5.83
C LEU A 58 9.53 14.55 -6.72
N ALA A 59 9.30 15.73 -6.16
CA ALA A 59 8.87 16.92 -6.89
C ALA A 59 9.95 17.37 -7.88
N ASP A 60 11.19 17.50 -7.41
CA ASP A 60 12.32 17.94 -8.24
C ASP A 60 12.57 16.98 -9.40
N ARG A 61 12.57 15.66 -9.14
CA ARG A 61 12.86 14.66 -10.17
C ARG A 61 11.69 14.41 -11.11
N TRP A 62 10.51 14.15 -10.55
CA TRP A 62 9.42 13.49 -11.29
C TRP A 62 8.23 14.40 -11.60
N VAL A 63 8.19 15.60 -11.02
CA VAL A 63 7.18 16.61 -11.38
C VAL A 63 7.83 17.70 -12.23
N HIS A 64 8.93 18.30 -11.76
CA HIS A 64 9.56 19.44 -12.41
C HIS A 64 10.64 19.06 -13.43
N GLY A 65 11.56 18.16 -13.06
CA GLY A 65 12.68 17.77 -13.92
C GLY A 65 12.24 16.87 -15.08
N THR A 66 11.59 15.75 -14.75
CA THR A 66 11.05 14.79 -15.71
C THR A 66 9.56 14.59 -15.42
N PRO A 67 8.62 14.95 -16.33
CA PRO A 67 7.18 14.98 -16.04
C PRO A 67 6.53 13.58 -16.07
N LEU A 68 7.06 12.67 -15.26
CA LEU A 68 6.56 11.31 -15.08
C LEU A 68 5.37 11.28 -14.12
N VAL A 69 5.32 12.20 -13.16
CA VAL A 69 4.26 12.38 -12.17
C VAL A 69 3.49 13.66 -12.47
N ASP A 70 2.17 13.56 -12.55
CA ASP A 70 1.28 14.68 -12.86
C ASP A 70 0.64 15.28 -11.60
N GLU A 71 0.52 14.48 -10.54
CA GLU A 71 -0.04 14.87 -9.24
C GLU A 71 0.81 14.26 -8.13
N LEU A 72 1.27 15.08 -7.19
CA LEU A 72 1.99 14.65 -5.99
C LEU A 72 1.19 15.07 -4.76
N LEU A 73 0.48 14.12 -4.16
CA LEU A 73 -0.42 14.34 -3.05
C LEU A 73 0.13 13.71 -1.76
N VAL A 74 0.21 14.50 -0.70
CA VAL A 74 0.28 13.99 0.67
C VAL A 74 -1.13 14.00 1.24
N ILE A 75 -1.62 12.83 1.67
CA ILE A 75 -2.89 12.72 2.37
C ILE A 75 -2.65 12.62 3.88
N ASP A 76 -2.95 13.70 4.58
CA ASP A 76 -2.67 13.86 6.00
C ASP A 76 -3.77 13.20 6.84
N SER A 77 -3.38 12.23 7.66
CA SER A 77 -4.26 11.41 8.49
C SER A 77 -4.31 11.91 9.93
N ASP A 78 -4.73 13.16 10.09
CA ASP A 78 -4.84 13.87 11.37
C ASP A 78 -3.50 13.98 12.11
N SER A 79 -2.45 14.45 11.42
CA SER A 79 -1.16 14.75 12.07
C SER A 79 -1.32 15.86 13.12
N THR A 80 -0.55 15.72 14.20
CA THR A 80 -0.48 16.69 15.32
C THR A 80 0.83 17.47 15.34
N ASP A 81 1.74 17.15 14.43
CA ASP A 81 3.05 17.79 14.25
C ASP A 81 3.04 18.66 12.97
N ARG A 82 4.22 19.03 12.45
CA ARG A 82 4.35 19.91 11.27
C ARG A 82 4.30 19.16 9.93
N THR A 83 3.88 17.88 9.88
CA THR A 83 3.82 17.05 8.67
C THR A 83 3.22 17.79 7.48
N ALA A 84 2.02 18.36 7.65
CA ALA A 84 1.32 19.04 6.56
C ALA A 84 1.99 20.36 6.15
N GLU A 85 2.68 21.05 7.05
CA GLU A 85 3.42 22.28 6.76
C GLU A 85 4.66 21.97 5.91
N VAL A 86 5.47 21.01 6.37
CA VAL A 86 6.73 20.66 5.69
C VAL A 86 6.50 20.00 4.33
N ALA A 87 5.42 19.22 4.18
CA ALA A 87 5.03 18.64 2.90
C ALA A 87 4.62 19.71 1.86
N ARG A 88 3.82 20.71 2.26
CA ARG A 88 3.45 21.83 1.38
C ARG A 88 4.68 22.65 0.98
N ALA A 89 5.55 22.95 1.93
CA ALA A 89 6.77 23.71 1.68
C ALA A 89 7.72 22.97 0.71
N ALA A 90 7.67 21.65 0.69
CA ALA A 90 8.47 20.80 -0.21
C ALA A 90 7.86 20.62 -1.61
N GLY A 91 6.64 21.12 -1.86
CA GLY A 91 6.03 21.13 -3.20
C GLY A 91 4.94 20.09 -3.46
N ALA A 92 4.44 19.38 -2.44
CA ALA A 92 3.27 18.53 -2.58
C ALA A 92 1.97 19.31 -2.36
N ASP A 93 0.91 18.88 -3.04
CA ASP A 93 -0.44 19.15 -2.59
C ASP A 93 -0.70 18.38 -1.29
N VAL A 94 -1.41 19.00 -0.34
CA VAL A 94 -1.69 18.38 0.95
C VAL A 94 -3.16 18.51 1.29
N VAL A 95 -3.81 17.37 1.47
CA VAL A 95 -5.24 17.27 1.80
C VAL A 95 -5.40 16.45 3.08
N ALA A 96 -6.20 16.93 4.02
CA ALA A 96 -6.53 16.17 5.22
C ALA A 96 -7.62 15.14 4.91
N THR A 97 -7.55 13.95 5.50
CA THR A 97 -8.56 12.90 5.28
C THR A 97 -9.97 13.38 5.65
N VAL A 98 -10.11 14.22 6.68
CA VAL A 98 -11.41 14.79 7.09
C VAL A 98 -12.10 15.63 6.00
N ASP A 99 -11.33 16.23 5.09
CA ASP A 99 -11.85 17.12 4.05
C ASP A 99 -12.31 16.37 2.79
N VAL A 100 -11.92 15.10 2.64
CA VAL A 100 -12.26 14.27 1.47
C VAL A 100 -13.47 13.40 1.78
N LEU A 101 -14.50 13.49 0.93
CA LEU A 101 -15.77 12.78 1.09
C LEU A 101 -16.37 12.95 2.51
N PRO A 102 -16.61 14.19 2.98
CA PRO A 102 -17.05 14.44 4.35
C PRO A 102 -18.38 13.76 4.70
N GLY A 103 -19.26 13.53 3.71
CA GLY A 103 -20.51 12.77 3.87
C GLY A 103 -20.32 11.31 4.30
N HIS A 104 -19.12 10.76 4.10
CA HIS A 104 -18.75 9.40 4.50
C HIS A 104 -18.02 9.36 5.85
N GLY A 105 -17.90 10.49 6.56
CA GLY A 105 -17.18 10.61 7.83
C GLY A 105 -15.67 10.39 7.69
N ASN A 106 -14.97 10.28 8.82
CA ASN A 106 -13.52 10.04 8.86
C ASN A 106 -13.20 8.85 9.79
N ARG A 107 -12.30 7.97 9.36
CA ARG A 107 -11.84 6.80 10.13
C ARG A 107 -10.32 6.84 10.33
N PRO A 108 -9.80 6.37 11.46
CA PRO A 108 -8.36 6.35 11.67
C PRO A 108 -7.67 5.27 10.83
N GLY A 109 -6.40 5.52 10.50
CA GLY A 109 -5.48 4.52 9.95
C GLY A 109 -5.27 4.61 8.44
N LYS A 110 -4.19 3.97 7.99
CA LYS A 110 -3.67 4.08 6.62
C LYS A 110 -4.70 3.76 5.54
N GLY A 111 -5.52 2.74 5.74
CA GLY A 111 -6.56 2.36 4.78
C GLY A 111 -7.56 3.47 4.44
N GLU A 112 -7.93 4.32 5.40
CA GLU A 112 -8.80 5.48 5.15
C GLU A 112 -8.11 6.47 4.22
N ALA A 113 -6.84 6.76 4.50
CA ALA A 113 -6.03 7.70 3.74
C ALA A 113 -5.86 7.24 2.28
N LEU A 114 -5.56 5.95 2.10
CA LEU A 114 -5.44 5.37 0.76
C LEU A 114 -6.76 5.32 -0.01
N TRP A 115 -7.88 5.05 0.67
CA TRP A 115 -9.20 5.06 0.04
C TRP A 115 -9.60 6.47 -0.39
N LYS A 116 -9.50 7.45 0.53
CA LYS A 116 -9.86 8.84 0.25
C LYS A 116 -8.96 9.48 -0.80
N SER A 117 -7.70 9.08 -0.89
CA SER A 117 -6.82 9.62 -1.93
C SER A 117 -7.28 9.26 -3.35
N LEU A 118 -8.04 8.17 -3.54
CA LEU A 118 -8.67 7.88 -4.83
C LEU A 118 -9.64 9.00 -5.23
N ALA A 119 -10.39 9.57 -4.29
CA ALA A 119 -11.28 10.71 -4.55
C ALA A 119 -10.54 12.05 -4.65
N ALA A 120 -9.37 12.17 -4.03
CA ALA A 120 -8.55 13.39 -4.04
C ALA A 120 -7.56 13.48 -5.23
N THR A 121 -7.47 12.44 -6.06
CA THR A 121 -6.55 12.37 -7.20
C THR A 121 -7.28 11.99 -8.48
N SER A 122 -6.72 12.35 -9.64
CA SER A 122 -7.38 12.14 -10.93
C SER A 122 -6.62 11.22 -11.90
N GLY A 123 -5.32 10.95 -11.66
CA GLY A 123 -4.49 10.11 -12.52
C GLY A 123 -5.02 8.69 -12.66
N ASP A 124 -5.02 8.14 -13.87
CA ASP A 124 -5.48 6.78 -14.18
C ASP A 124 -4.50 5.69 -13.69
N ILE A 125 -3.26 6.08 -13.35
CA ILE A 125 -2.33 5.26 -12.57
C ILE A 125 -2.08 5.95 -11.23
N VAL A 126 -2.24 5.20 -10.14
CA VAL A 126 -1.98 5.67 -8.78
C VAL A 126 -0.80 4.93 -8.19
N VAL A 127 0.18 5.66 -7.68
CA VAL A 127 1.36 5.15 -6.99
C VAL A 127 1.23 5.52 -5.51
N PHE A 128 1.37 4.56 -4.62
CA PHE A 128 1.41 4.76 -3.18
C PHE A 128 2.83 4.53 -2.67
N LEU A 129 3.33 5.46 -1.85
CA LEU A 129 4.62 5.35 -1.16
C LEU A 129 4.43 5.72 0.31
N ASP A 130 5.04 4.98 1.23
CA ASP A 130 5.05 5.39 2.64
C ASP A 130 5.84 6.70 2.79
N SER A 131 5.35 7.62 3.62
CA SER A 131 6.01 8.91 3.85
C SER A 131 7.22 8.84 4.78
N ASP A 132 7.49 7.68 5.39
CA ASP A 132 8.60 7.44 6.34
C ASP A 132 9.84 6.79 5.69
N LEU A 133 9.89 6.76 4.35
CA LEU A 133 11.02 6.21 3.60
C LEU A 133 12.31 7.01 3.83
N LEU A 134 13.41 6.28 4.01
CA LEU A 134 14.74 6.85 4.24
C LEU A 134 15.73 6.40 3.16
N GLY A 135 16.60 7.32 2.73
CA GLY A 135 17.70 7.06 1.79
C GLY A 135 17.32 7.31 0.32
N GLU A 136 18.13 6.77 -0.59
CA GLU A 136 17.94 6.93 -2.03
C GLU A 136 16.76 6.08 -2.52
N VAL A 137 15.62 6.73 -2.77
CA VAL A 137 14.38 6.09 -3.23
C VAL A 137 13.85 6.68 -4.54
N GLY A 138 14.62 7.54 -5.21
CA GLY A 138 14.20 8.21 -6.44
C GLY A 138 13.78 7.23 -7.55
N HIS A 139 14.33 6.01 -7.57
CA HIS A 139 13.97 4.96 -8.54
C HIS A 139 12.65 4.23 -8.23
N TYR A 140 12.03 4.45 -7.08
CA TYR A 140 10.83 3.71 -6.66
C TYR A 140 9.64 3.98 -7.58
N VAL A 141 9.34 5.26 -7.85
CA VAL A 141 8.23 5.65 -8.74
C VAL A 141 8.40 5.07 -10.15
N PRO A 142 9.48 5.34 -10.89
CA PRO A 142 9.67 4.75 -12.22
C PRO A 142 9.74 3.21 -12.20
N GLY A 143 10.33 2.60 -11.16
CA GLY A 143 10.36 1.15 -11.00
C GLY A 143 8.96 0.53 -10.92
N LEU A 144 8.08 1.12 -10.10
CA LEU A 144 6.66 0.71 -9.97
C LEU A 144 5.85 0.96 -11.25
N LEU A 145 6.13 2.05 -11.96
CA LEU A 145 5.46 2.39 -13.21
C LEU A 145 5.88 1.50 -14.38
N THR A 146 7.08 0.91 -14.34
CA THR A 146 7.64 0.17 -15.48
C THR A 146 6.72 -0.96 -15.96
N PRO A 147 6.24 -1.89 -15.12
CA PRO A 147 5.34 -2.94 -15.59
C PRO A 147 3.99 -2.38 -16.07
N LEU A 148 3.46 -1.33 -15.42
CA LEU A 148 2.16 -0.73 -15.76
C LEU A 148 2.18 -0.01 -17.12
N LEU A 149 3.29 0.67 -17.43
CA LEU A 149 3.41 1.44 -18.67
C LEU A 149 3.84 0.57 -19.87
N LEU A 150 4.54 -0.54 -19.63
CA LEU A 150 5.11 -1.37 -20.69
C LEU A 150 4.33 -2.67 -20.97
N ASP A 151 3.53 -3.17 -20.03
CA ASP A 151 2.64 -4.33 -20.24
C ASP A 151 1.18 -3.94 -19.92
N PRO A 152 0.31 -3.75 -20.92
CA PRO A 152 -1.09 -3.36 -20.69
C PRO A 152 -1.91 -4.42 -19.96
N ARG A 153 -1.38 -5.64 -19.79
CA ARG A 153 -2.01 -6.72 -19.01
C ARG A 153 -1.70 -6.62 -17.52
N VAL A 154 -0.86 -5.68 -17.10
CA VAL A 154 -0.57 -5.45 -15.67
C VAL A 154 -1.47 -4.33 -15.17
N ASP A 155 -2.16 -4.63 -14.07
CA ASP A 155 -3.11 -3.76 -13.39
C ASP A 155 -2.57 -3.27 -12.05
N TYR A 156 -1.71 -4.05 -11.40
CA TYR A 156 -1.16 -3.73 -10.09
C TYR A 156 0.26 -4.24 -9.92
N VAL A 157 1.13 -3.42 -9.32
CA VAL A 157 2.55 -3.69 -9.09
C VAL A 157 2.87 -3.48 -7.62
N LYS A 158 3.41 -4.51 -6.96
CA LYS A 158 3.90 -4.44 -5.58
C LYS A 158 5.41 -4.22 -5.56
N GLY A 159 5.89 -3.23 -4.82
CA GLY A 159 7.31 -3.12 -4.51
C GLY A 159 7.77 -4.26 -3.60
N CYS A 160 8.90 -4.87 -3.91
CA CYS A 160 9.61 -5.75 -3.00
C CYS A 160 11.05 -5.27 -2.80
N TYR A 161 11.65 -5.66 -1.68
CA TYR A 161 12.95 -5.15 -1.28
C TYR A 161 13.52 -6.02 -0.16
N THR A 162 14.83 -5.94 0.01
CA THR A 162 15.52 -6.43 1.20
C THR A 162 15.33 -5.46 2.35
N ARG A 163 15.02 -5.99 3.53
CA ARG A 163 15.00 -5.22 4.79
C ARG A 163 16.21 -5.61 5.63
N PRO A 164 17.26 -4.79 5.74
CA PRO A 164 18.42 -5.12 6.55
C PRO A 164 18.02 -5.26 8.02
N LEU A 165 18.28 -6.43 8.61
CA LEU A 165 18.15 -6.63 10.06
C LEU A 165 19.52 -6.38 10.69
N HIS A 166 19.57 -5.49 11.68
CA HIS A 166 20.76 -5.35 12.51
C HIS A 166 20.63 -6.35 13.66
N VAL A 167 21.42 -7.43 13.60
CA VAL A 167 21.53 -8.42 14.68
C VAL A 167 22.96 -8.34 15.19
N ASP A 168 23.12 -8.05 16.49
CA ASP A 168 24.43 -7.88 17.14
C ASP A 168 25.35 -6.87 16.45
N GLY A 169 24.77 -5.78 15.93
CA GLY A 169 25.51 -4.73 15.19
C GLY A 169 25.87 -5.09 13.74
N VAL A 170 25.52 -6.28 13.25
CA VAL A 170 25.75 -6.69 11.86
C VAL A 170 24.46 -6.62 11.06
N ALA A 171 24.48 -5.85 9.96
CA ALA A 171 23.38 -5.82 9.01
C ALA A 171 23.35 -7.13 8.19
N ARG A 172 22.27 -7.91 8.30
CA ARG A 172 22.02 -9.10 7.49
C ARG A 172 20.87 -8.86 6.51
N PRO A 173 20.99 -9.26 5.23
CA PRO A 173 19.86 -9.30 4.33
C PRO A 173 18.75 -10.16 4.92
N ALA A 174 17.52 -9.66 4.98
CA ALA A 174 16.35 -10.42 5.40
C ALA A 174 15.22 -10.30 4.38
N GLY A 175 14.45 -11.39 4.24
CA GLY A 175 13.37 -11.50 3.26
C GLY A 175 12.18 -10.58 3.54
N GLY A 176 11.83 -10.34 4.81
CA GLY A 176 10.68 -9.52 5.18
C GLY A 176 10.69 -9.06 6.63
N GLY A 177 9.77 -8.18 6.99
CA GLY A 177 9.52 -7.85 8.40
C GLY A 177 8.94 -9.03 9.19
N ARG A 178 9.00 -8.97 10.52
CA ARG A 178 8.50 -10.03 11.41
C ARG A 178 7.04 -10.41 11.13
N VAL A 179 6.16 -9.42 10.94
CA VAL A 179 4.74 -9.67 10.61
C VAL A 179 4.58 -10.27 9.22
N THR A 180 5.40 -9.85 8.25
CA THR A 180 5.42 -10.47 6.91
C THR A 180 5.76 -11.96 7.00
N GLU A 181 6.86 -12.30 7.69
CA GLU A 181 7.39 -13.66 7.76
C GLU A 181 6.59 -14.60 8.66
N LEU A 182 6.12 -14.10 9.81
CA LEU A 182 5.49 -14.93 10.84
C LEU A 182 3.96 -14.91 10.78
N THR A 183 3.36 -14.04 9.96
CA THR A 183 1.90 -13.90 9.90
C THR A 183 1.39 -13.88 8.45
N ALA A 184 1.75 -12.88 7.65
CA ALA A 184 1.16 -12.71 6.33
C ALA A 184 1.51 -13.85 5.35
N ARG A 185 2.79 -14.19 5.19
CA ARG A 185 3.22 -15.25 4.27
C ARG A 185 2.64 -16.63 4.65
N PRO A 186 2.67 -17.08 5.93
CA PRO A 186 2.02 -18.32 6.33
C PRO A 186 0.53 -18.36 6.00
N LEU A 187 -0.20 -17.28 6.32
CA LEU A 187 -1.64 -17.18 6.07
C LEU A 187 -1.98 -17.18 4.57
N LEU A 188 -1.25 -16.40 3.76
CA LEU A 188 -1.43 -16.38 2.31
C LEU A 188 -1.13 -17.75 1.71
N ASN A 189 -0.04 -18.41 2.11
CA ASN A 189 0.27 -19.76 1.59
C ASN A 189 -0.79 -20.79 1.95
N ALA A 190 -1.47 -20.64 3.10
CA ALA A 190 -2.52 -21.55 3.53
C ALA A 190 -3.87 -21.32 2.81
N LEU A 191 -4.18 -20.08 2.44
CA LEU A 191 -5.53 -19.69 1.97
C LEU A 191 -5.57 -19.26 0.50
N TRP A 192 -4.50 -18.64 -0.01
CA TRP A 192 -4.31 -18.20 -1.40
C TRP A 192 -2.89 -18.53 -1.88
N PRO A 193 -2.54 -19.82 -2.04
CA PRO A 193 -1.21 -20.24 -2.47
C PRO A 193 -0.74 -19.65 -3.82
N GLU A 194 -1.65 -19.13 -4.64
CA GLU A 194 -1.40 -18.25 -5.80
C GLU A 194 -0.45 -17.10 -5.45
N LEU A 195 -0.65 -16.49 -4.28
CA LEU A 195 0.06 -15.29 -3.82
C LEU A 195 1.40 -15.61 -3.13
N ALA A 196 1.79 -16.88 -3.07
CA ALA A 196 3.03 -17.30 -2.42
C ALA A 196 4.30 -16.73 -3.07
N GLY A 197 4.20 -16.23 -4.30
CA GLY A 197 5.28 -15.55 -5.03
C GLY A 197 5.62 -14.16 -4.50
N PHE A 198 4.68 -13.47 -3.82
CA PHE A 198 4.93 -12.11 -3.36
C PHE A 198 5.97 -12.06 -2.25
N VAL A 199 7.04 -11.29 -2.48
CA VAL A 199 8.15 -11.15 -1.51
C VAL A 199 7.74 -10.25 -0.33
N GLN A 200 7.10 -9.11 -0.61
CA GLN A 200 6.61 -8.16 0.41
C GLN A 200 5.09 -7.95 0.28
N PRO A 201 4.24 -8.90 0.68
CA PRO A 201 2.78 -8.75 0.58
C PRO A 201 2.23 -7.57 1.38
N LEU A 202 2.95 -7.13 2.42
CA LEU A 202 2.58 -5.99 3.27
C LEU A 202 3.33 -4.69 2.90
N GLY A 203 4.06 -4.66 1.78
CA GLY A 203 4.83 -3.48 1.39
C GLY A 203 3.94 -2.27 1.10
N GLY A 204 4.36 -1.11 1.59
CA GLY A 204 3.66 0.17 1.43
C GLY A 204 3.90 0.85 0.09
N GLU A 205 4.88 0.37 -0.67
CA GLU A 205 5.21 0.88 -2.01
C GLU A 205 4.56 0.00 -3.07
N TYR A 206 3.58 0.55 -3.77
CA TYR A 206 2.88 -0.15 -4.84
C TYR A 206 2.20 0.83 -5.78
N ALA A 207 1.82 0.36 -6.97
CA ALA A 207 1.09 1.16 -7.93
C ALA A 207 0.00 0.31 -8.58
N GLY A 208 -1.07 0.95 -9.03
CA GLY A 208 -2.12 0.26 -9.75
C GLY A 208 -2.88 1.17 -10.69
N ARG A 209 -3.54 0.55 -11.67
CA ARG A 209 -4.53 1.21 -12.50
C ARG A 209 -5.72 1.56 -11.63
N ARG A 210 -6.14 2.81 -11.71
CA ARG A 210 -7.30 3.29 -10.97
C ARG A 210 -8.54 2.47 -11.25
N SER A 211 -8.75 2.09 -12.52
CA SER A 211 -9.90 1.31 -12.97
C SER A 211 -10.06 -0.03 -12.26
N VAL A 212 -9.00 -0.55 -11.62
CA VAL A 212 -9.05 -1.77 -10.80
C VAL A 212 -9.06 -1.41 -9.30
N LEU A 213 -8.28 -0.40 -8.88
CA LEU A 213 -8.26 0.05 -7.49
C LEU A 213 -9.62 0.55 -7.00
N GLU A 214 -10.42 1.21 -7.85
CA GLU A 214 -11.75 1.72 -7.47
C GLU A 214 -12.84 0.65 -7.39
N GLN A 215 -12.58 -0.56 -7.90
CA GLN A 215 -13.49 -1.70 -7.89
C GLN A 215 -13.41 -2.52 -6.60
N VAL A 216 -12.34 -2.37 -5.82
CA VAL A 216 -12.10 -3.16 -4.61
C VAL A 216 -12.30 -2.34 -3.33
N PRO A 217 -12.78 -2.96 -2.23
CA PRO A 217 -12.88 -2.29 -0.94
C PRO A 217 -11.51 -2.03 -0.31
N PHE A 218 -11.43 -1.02 0.55
CA PHE A 218 -10.21 -0.69 1.28
C PHE A 218 -10.40 -1.00 2.77
N VAL A 219 -9.62 -1.95 3.27
CA VAL A 219 -9.64 -2.32 4.69
C VAL A 219 -8.97 -1.24 5.53
N SER A 220 -9.50 -0.96 6.71
CA SER A 220 -8.92 0.00 7.66
C SER A 220 -7.56 -0.42 8.23
N GLY A 221 -6.82 0.55 8.75
CA GLY A 221 -5.57 0.30 9.48
C GLY A 221 -4.50 -0.38 8.63
N TYR A 222 -3.77 -1.33 9.23
CA TYR A 222 -2.71 -2.11 8.58
C TYR A 222 -3.24 -3.28 7.74
N GLY A 223 -4.55 -3.49 7.70
CA GLY A 223 -5.18 -4.54 6.89
C GLY A 223 -5.20 -4.23 5.40
N VAL A 224 -4.99 -2.96 5.01
CA VAL A 224 -5.21 -2.48 3.65
C VAL A 224 -4.33 -3.19 2.62
N GLU A 225 -3.02 -3.36 2.86
CA GLU A 225 -2.13 -3.95 1.86
C GLU A 225 -2.46 -5.41 1.54
N ILE A 226 -2.77 -6.21 2.58
CA ILE A 226 -3.12 -7.63 2.37
C ILE A 226 -4.54 -7.78 1.84
N GLY A 227 -5.47 -6.92 2.27
CA GLY A 227 -6.83 -6.87 1.75
C GLY A 227 -6.83 -6.59 0.25
N LEU A 228 -6.14 -5.53 -0.17
CA LEU A 228 -5.95 -5.19 -1.58
C LEU A 228 -5.35 -6.35 -2.37
N LEU A 229 -4.30 -6.99 -1.87
CA LEU A 229 -3.67 -8.09 -2.60
C LEU A 229 -4.62 -9.27 -2.86
N VAL A 230 -5.47 -9.60 -1.88
CA VAL A 230 -6.47 -10.67 -2.00
C VAL A 230 -7.63 -10.25 -2.89
N ASP A 231 -8.14 -9.03 -2.73
CA ASP A 231 -9.28 -8.54 -3.51
C ASP A 231 -8.89 -8.34 -4.99
N LEU A 232 -7.70 -7.82 -5.26
CA LEU A 232 -7.18 -7.66 -6.63
C LEU A 232 -6.88 -9.00 -7.31
N LEU A 233 -6.48 -10.03 -6.55
CA LEU A 233 -6.39 -11.38 -7.11
C LEU A 233 -7.74 -11.86 -7.66
N GLN A 234 -8.84 -11.52 -6.98
CA GLN A 234 -10.19 -11.88 -7.44
C GLN A 234 -10.63 -11.02 -8.62
N GLU A 235 -10.26 -9.74 -8.62
CA GLU A 235 -10.68 -8.77 -9.64
C GLU A 235 -9.94 -8.94 -10.98
N CYS A 236 -8.61 -8.89 -10.98
CA CYS A 236 -7.80 -8.93 -12.21
C CYS A 236 -7.03 -10.24 -12.42
N GLY A 237 -7.13 -11.19 -11.48
CA GLY A 237 -6.40 -12.45 -11.54
C GLY A 237 -4.89 -12.29 -11.32
N LEU A 238 -4.20 -13.41 -11.11
CA LEU A 238 -2.75 -13.41 -10.85
C LEU A 238 -1.95 -12.81 -12.03
N ALA A 239 -2.44 -12.94 -13.25
CA ALA A 239 -1.78 -12.41 -14.46
C ALA A 239 -1.75 -10.87 -14.52
N GLY A 240 -2.73 -10.21 -13.88
CA GLY A 240 -2.83 -8.76 -13.74
C GLY A 240 -1.92 -8.19 -12.64
N LEU A 241 -1.38 -9.05 -11.77
CA LEU A 241 -0.48 -8.64 -10.71
C LEU A 241 0.99 -8.81 -11.11
N ALA A 242 1.83 -7.89 -10.66
CA ALA A 242 3.28 -7.95 -10.78
C ALA A 242 3.98 -7.46 -9.52
N GLN A 243 5.28 -7.66 -9.45
CA GLN A 243 6.14 -7.06 -8.43
C GLN A 243 7.45 -6.55 -9.04
N VAL A 244 8.09 -5.60 -8.35
CA VAL A 244 9.38 -5.04 -8.75
C VAL A 244 10.32 -5.02 -7.55
N ASP A 245 11.53 -5.55 -7.73
CA ASP A 245 12.60 -5.42 -6.73
C ASP A 245 13.18 -4.01 -6.76
N LEU A 246 12.89 -3.25 -5.70
CA LEU A 246 13.31 -1.87 -5.45
C LEU A 246 14.63 -1.79 -4.67
N GLY A 247 15.30 -2.93 -4.44
CA GLY A 247 16.58 -2.99 -3.75
C GLY A 247 16.42 -3.00 -2.23
N VAL A 248 16.86 -1.93 -1.55
CA VAL A 248 16.89 -1.85 -0.09
C VAL A 248 15.87 -0.84 0.41
N ARG A 249 15.06 -1.23 1.39
CA ARG A 249 14.15 -0.31 2.10
C ARG A 249 14.59 -0.07 3.53
N ARG A 250 14.72 1.20 3.90
CA ARG A 250 14.99 1.66 5.27
C ARG A 250 13.83 2.52 5.76
N HIS A 251 13.41 2.28 7.00
CA HIS A 251 12.31 2.97 7.66
C HIS A 251 12.40 2.79 9.18
N SER A 252 11.49 3.43 9.90
CA SER A 252 11.45 3.40 11.36
C SER A 252 11.22 1.99 11.94
N HIS A 253 11.79 1.70 13.11
CA HIS A 253 11.57 0.42 13.80
C HIS A 253 10.35 0.48 14.73
N GLN A 254 9.53 -0.57 14.72
CA GLN A 254 8.36 -0.73 15.57
C GLN A 254 8.63 -1.71 16.72
N THR A 255 8.03 -1.45 17.89
CA THR A 255 8.12 -2.37 19.04
C THR A 255 7.38 -3.68 18.77
N ASP A 256 7.70 -4.72 19.53
CA ASP A 256 7.11 -6.04 19.37
C ASP A 256 5.61 -6.02 19.68
N GLU A 257 5.19 -5.20 20.66
CA GLU A 257 3.80 -5.00 20.99
C GLU A 257 3.04 -4.37 19.82
N ALA A 258 3.61 -3.34 19.19
CA ALA A 258 3.05 -2.69 18.00
C ALA A 258 2.92 -3.66 16.83
N LEU A 259 3.95 -4.48 16.59
CA LEU A 259 3.90 -5.53 15.57
C LEU A 259 2.88 -6.62 15.89
N GLY A 260 2.67 -6.96 17.17
CA GLY A 260 1.61 -7.87 17.60
C GLY A 260 0.22 -7.34 17.25
N ARG A 261 -0.05 -6.05 17.49
CA ARG A 261 -1.31 -5.39 17.11
C ARG A 261 -1.50 -5.38 15.59
N MET A 262 -0.45 -5.06 14.84
CA MET A 262 -0.45 -5.14 13.37
C MET A 262 -0.78 -6.56 12.90
N ALA A 263 -0.12 -7.59 13.45
CA ALA A 263 -0.40 -8.98 13.12
C ALA A 263 -1.86 -9.37 13.43
N GLY A 264 -2.43 -8.88 14.53
CA GLY A 264 -3.85 -9.08 14.85
C GLY A 264 -4.80 -8.49 13.80
N GLN A 265 -4.50 -7.30 13.26
CA GLN A 265 -5.27 -6.71 12.17
C GLN A 265 -5.13 -7.52 10.87
N ILE A 266 -3.91 -7.96 10.53
CA ILE A 266 -3.66 -8.82 9.37
C ILE A 266 -4.46 -10.13 9.46
N VAL A 267 -4.44 -10.79 10.62
CA VAL A 267 -5.23 -12.01 10.86
C VAL A 267 -6.72 -11.71 10.67
N SER A 268 -7.23 -10.62 11.26
CA SER A 268 -8.64 -10.25 11.15
C SER A 268 -9.06 -10.01 9.70
N THR A 269 -8.25 -9.29 8.92
CA THR A 269 -8.48 -9.07 7.48
C THR A 269 -8.52 -10.38 6.72
N VAL A 270 -7.51 -11.23 6.90
CA VAL A 270 -7.40 -12.53 6.20
C VAL A 270 -8.60 -13.42 6.51
N LEU A 271 -8.99 -13.52 7.78
CA LEU A 271 -10.14 -14.34 8.17
C LEU A 271 -11.41 -13.80 7.53
N ALA A 272 -11.65 -12.49 7.57
CA ALA A 272 -12.81 -11.86 6.96
C ALA A 272 -12.89 -12.12 5.44
N ARG A 273 -11.76 -12.09 4.72
CA ARG A 273 -11.70 -12.43 3.29
C ARG A 273 -11.93 -13.92 3.03
N ALA A 274 -11.39 -14.81 3.86
CA ALA A 274 -11.57 -16.25 3.73
C ALA A 274 -13.03 -16.71 3.95
N GLU A 275 -13.86 -15.87 4.57
CA GLU A 275 -15.31 -16.11 4.71
C GLU A 275 -16.10 -15.78 3.44
N ARG A 276 -15.63 -14.82 2.64
CA ARG A 276 -16.30 -14.38 1.41
C ARG A 276 -16.27 -15.52 0.40
N GLY A 277 -17.39 -16.24 0.28
CA GLY A 277 -17.52 -17.42 -0.58
C GLY A 277 -17.79 -18.73 0.16
N ARG A 278 -17.80 -18.74 1.51
CA ARG A 278 -18.22 -19.91 2.30
C ARG A 278 -19.70 -19.79 2.67
N THR A 279 -20.59 -20.35 1.86
CA THR A 279 -22.00 -20.53 2.23
C THR A 279 -22.16 -21.77 3.13
N GLY A 280 -22.92 -21.65 4.22
CA GLY A 280 -23.35 -22.80 5.04
C GLY A 280 -22.37 -23.34 6.10
N ARG A 281 -21.23 -22.69 6.35
CA ARG A 281 -20.35 -23.01 7.50
C ARG A 281 -20.52 -21.97 8.61
N ARG A 282 -20.31 -22.37 9.87
CA ARG A 282 -20.27 -21.44 11.01
C ARG A 282 -19.27 -20.33 10.71
N ARG A 283 -19.76 -19.09 10.69
CA ARG A 283 -18.95 -17.89 10.52
C ARG A 283 -17.85 -17.89 11.59
N LEU A 284 -16.60 -17.73 11.17
CA LEU A 284 -15.52 -17.30 12.03
C LEU A 284 -15.89 -15.90 12.51
N ASP A 285 -16.21 -15.78 13.79
CA ASP A 285 -16.42 -14.49 14.45
C ASP A 285 -15.12 -14.18 15.21
N PRO A 286 -14.07 -13.65 14.54
CA PRO A 286 -12.83 -13.32 15.22
C PRO A 286 -13.12 -12.27 16.29
N GLY A 287 -12.70 -12.53 17.53
CA GLY A 287 -13.09 -11.75 18.71
C GLY A 287 -12.64 -10.28 18.74
N GLY A 288 -12.02 -9.77 17.66
CA GLY A 288 -11.73 -8.34 17.45
C GLY A 288 -10.76 -7.71 18.43
N LEU A 289 -10.24 -8.47 19.40
CA LEU A 289 -9.38 -8.02 20.49
C LEU A 289 -8.12 -8.87 20.57
N LEU A 290 -6.99 -8.20 20.74
CA LEU A 290 -5.71 -8.81 21.09
C LEU A 290 -5.37 -8.40 22.52
N THR A 291 -5.27 -9.37 23.43
CA THR A 291 -4.76 -9.13 24.78
C THR A 291 -3.26 -9.43 24.81
N GLN A 292 -2.47 -8.42 25.16
CA GLN A 292 -1.03 -8.51 25.40
C GLN A 292 -0.76 -8.34 26.90
N PHE A 293 0.41 -8.73 27.36
CA PHE A 293 0.75 -8.70 28.78
C PHE A 293 2.05 -7.91 28.97
N SER A 294 2.02 -6.84 29.74
CA SER A 294 3.24 -6.19 30.26
C SER A 294 3.59 -6.76 31.63
N ASN A 295 4.84 -6.59 32.07
CA ASN A 295 5.27 -6.97 33.41
C ASN A 295 5.98 -5.78 34.05
N ASP A 296 5.50 -5.36 35.23
CA ASP A 296 6.01 -4.19 35.96
C ASP A 296 7.02 -4.54 37.07
N GLY A 297 7.47 -5.78 37.12
CA GLY A 297 8.34 -6.31 38.17
C GLY A 297 7.59 -6.90 39.37
N THR A 298 6.26 -6.72 39.46
CA THR A 298 5.42 -7.27 40.52
C THR A 298 4.38 -8.26 40.01
N GLY A 299 3.98 -8.18 38.74
CA GLY A 299 3.06 -9.12 38.12
C GLY A 299 2.84 -8.85 36.63
N PHE A 300 2.02 -9.70 36.00
CA PHE A 300 1.57 -9.49 34.62
C PHE A 300 0.31 -8.62 34.58
N ILE A 301 0.32 -7.61 33.71
CA ILE A 301 -0.82 -6.70 33.50
C ILE A 301 -1.39 -6.95 32.09
N PRO A 302 -2.63 -7.45 31.97
CA PRO A 302 -3.27 -7.62 30.68
C PRO A 302 -3.71 -6.27 30.10
N VAL A 303 -3.39 -6.03 28.84
CA VAL A 303 -3.84 -4.87 28.07
C VAL A 303 -4.46 -5.35 26.77
N SER A 304 -5.73 -5.02 26.55
CA SER A 304 -6.48 -5.41 25.35
C SER A 304 -6.52 -4.28 24.34
N HIS A 305 -6.26 -4.62 23.08
CA HIS A 305 -6.29 -3.72 21.95
C HIS A 305 -7.29 -4.18 20.89
N ALA A 306 -8.06 -3.26 20.33
CA ALA A 306 -8.89 -3.54 19.17
C ALA A 306 -8.01 -3.85 17.95
N VAL A 307 -8.27 -5.00 17.35
CA VAL A 307 -7.63 -5.47 16.12
C VAL A 307 -8.65 -5.86 15.05
N SER A 308 -9.94 -5.74 15.35
CA SER A 308 -11.01 -5.79 14.36
C SER A 308 -10.76 -4.77 13.27
N VAL A 309 -11.02 -5.17 12.03
CA VAL A 309 -10.92 -4.30 10.87
C VAL A 309 -12.32 -4.01 10.32
N ASP A 310 -12.57 -2.75 10.03
CA ASP A 310 -13.68 -2.30 9.18
C ASP A 310 -13.16 -2.07 7.76
N GLU A 311 -14.03 -1.81 6.79
CA GLU A 311 -13.64 -1.47 5.43
C GLU A 311 -14.51 -0.37 4.83
N ARG A 312 -13.90 0.35 3.89
CA ARG A 312 -14.60 1.23 2.97
C ARG A 312 -15.06 0.42 1.75
N PRO A 313 -16.23 0.76 1.17
CA PRO A 313 -16.69 0.08 -0.04
C PRO A 313 -15.74 0.38 -1.22
N PRO A 314 -15.86 -0.36 -2.33
CA PRO A 314 -15.31 0.07 -3.61
C PRO A 314 -15.60 1.55 -3.86
N MET A 315 -14.58 2.32 -4.27
CA MET A 315 -14.74 3.76 -4.51
C MET A 315 -15.76 4.03 -5.62
N ILE A 316 -15.89 3.12 -6.58
CA ILE A 316 -16.89 3.21 -7.65
C ILE A 316 -18.34 3.16 -7.14
N ALA A 317 -18.57 2.56 -5.97
CA ALA A 317 -19.89 2.51 -5.32
C ALA A 317 -20.23 3.80 -4.55
N VAL A 318 -19.30 4.76 -4.47
CA VAL A 318 -19.54 6.07 -3.86
C VAL A 318 -20.18 6.99 -4.89
N ALA A 319 -21.42 7.40 -4.65
CA ALA A 319 -22.19 8.17 -5.61
C ALA A 319 -21.51 9.50 -6.01
N GLU A 320 -20.93 10.22 -5.05
CA GLU A 320 -20.22 11.48 -5.32
C GLU A 320 -18.98 11.26 -6.20
N TYR A 321 -18.31 10.12 -6.04
CA TYR A 321 -17.15 9.74 -6.83
C TYR A 321 -17.55 9.39 -8.27
N ALA A 322 -18.54 8.52 -8.43
CA ALA A 322 -19.04 8.10 -9.75
C ALA A 322 -19.52 9.31 -10.57
N VAL A 323 -20.27 10.22 -9.96
CA VAL A 323 -20.71 11.46 -10.61
C VAL A 323 -19.53 12.33 -11.04
N ALA A 324 -18.53 12.52 -10.18
CA ALA A 324 -17.33 13.30 -10.51
C ALA A 324 -16.51 12.67 -11.65
N ARG A 325 -16.61 11.35 -11.83
CA ARG A 325 -15.96 10.59 -12.91
C ARG A 325 -16.78 10.51 -14.20
N GLY A 326 -18.01 11.00 -14.21
CA GLY A 326 -18.90 10.91 -15.37
C GLY A 326 -19.52 9.52 -15.56
N GLU A 327 -19.50 8.68 -14.52
CA GLU A 327 -20.20 7.41 -14.49
C GLU A 327 -21.62 7.64 -13.99
N VAL A 328 -22.61 7.36 -14.85
CA VAL A 328 -24.02 7.45 -14.48
C VAL A 328 -24.34 6.27 -13.56
N VAL A 329 -24.61 6.54 -12.29
CA VAL A 329 -25.18 5.55 -11.39
C VAL A 329 -26.60 5.26 -11.87
N GLU A 330 -26.81 4.19 -12.65
CA GLU A 330 -28.14 3.65 -12.87
C GLU A 330 -28.68 3.19 -11.51
N GLN A 331 -29.62 3.95 -10.95
CA GLN A 331 -30.34 3.55 -9.74
C GLN A 331 -31.19 2.33 -10.08
N ALA A 332 -30.91 1.21 -9.39
CA ALA A 332 -31.75 0.01 -9.38
C ALA A 332 -33.04 0.22 -8.56
#